data_AF-A0A9E2YDX5-F1
#
_entry.id   AF-A0A9E2YDX5-F1
#
_cell.length_a   1.000
_cell.length_b   1.000
_cell.length_c   1.000
_cell.angle_alpha   90.00
_cell.angle_beta   90.00
_cell.angle_gamma   90.00
#
_symmetry.space_group_name_H-M   'P 1'
#
loop_
_entity.id
_entity.type
_entity.pdbx_description
1 polymer ?
#
loop_
_entity_poly.entity_id
_entity_poly.type
_entity_poly.pdbx_seq_one_letter_code
_entity_poly.pdbx_strand_id
1 'polypeptide(L)'
;MPAAPICYRSASMLAGYTQMRIRRLSRPFPSRKKRRLFRPWALVVPIGILVVCLPLLRPLHQTFPADDERLRLATIQSILDRHTFALPSSTHDDPLQSPNLIHIHHKVYSDQPPMLSAILAGPAWIIGKLGWDLTNDPEVVTYLLTMLAVTLPVAGAGDLIYRMGRLFELSRPWRCLLAATVITCSGLLSYAVVLNAQAPAAALLIASAACLVHIEAGKKPRRMVGWIMLAGFCAAMSAALDPIAIFIAAPLVLVLALTRFSYRFRVGSMILFLAGAFPVVIAHGAINRSITRSFIPASVHHDW
;
A
#
# COMPACT_ATOMS: atom_id res chain seq x y z
N MET A 1 52.33 43.16 -28.01
CA MET A 1 51.86 41.77 -27.82
C MET A 1 50.34 41.76 -27.94
N PRO A 2 49.75 41.30 -29.06
CA PRO A 2 48.30 41.25 -29.20
C PRO A 2 47.74 39.94 -28.63
N ALA A 3 46.67 40.07 -27.84
CA ALA A 3 45.95 38.97 -27.22
C ALA A 3 45.18 38.15 -28.26
N ALA A 4 45.28 36.82 -28.16
CA ALA A 4 44.59 35.88 -29.03
C ALA A 4 43.08 35.80 -28.68
N PRO A 5 42.19 35.72 -29.67
CA PRO A 5 40.75 35.61 -29.44
C PRO A 5 40.37 34.19 -29.01
N ILE A 6 39.69 34.09 -27.87
CA ILE A 6 39.12 32.86 -27.33
C ILE A 6 37.95 32.41 -28.22
N CYS A 7 38.14 31.27 -28.87
CA CYS A 7 37.18 30.68 -29.81
C CYS A 7 36.01 30.02 -29.06
N TYR A 8 34.87 30.72 -28.96
CA TYR A 8 33.60 30.17 -28.50
C TYR A 8 32.99 29.26 -29.58
N ARG A 9 33.45 28.00 -29.66
CA ARG A 9 32.96 27.01 -30.63
C ARG A 9 32.56 25.70 -29.95
N SER A 10 31.64 25.74 -28.97
CA SER A 10 31.20 24.51 -28.28
C SER A 10 29.78 24.57 -27.68
N ALA A 11 28.81 25.20 -28.35
CA ALA A 11 27.40 25.16 -27.92
C ALA A 11 26.44 24.56 -28.97
N SER A 12 26.83 24.55 -30.26
CA SER A 12 25.95 24.10 -31.35
C SER A 12 26.04 22.60 -31.66
N MET A 13 27.10 21.89 -31.23
CA MET A 13 27.26 20.45 -31.52
C MET A 13 26.42 19.54 -30.61
N LEU A 14 26.07 19.97 -29.40
CA LEU A 14 25.21 19.20 -28.48
C LEU A 14 23.71 19.30 -28.85
N ALA A 15 23.31 20.30 -29.63
CA ALA A 15 21.94 20.44 -30.15
C ALA A 15 21.64 19.49 -31.32
N GLY A 16 22.66 19.02 -32.05
CA GLY A 16 22.49 18.10 -33.20
C GLY A 16 22.22 16.65 -32.80
N TYR A 17 22.84 16.17 -31.72
CA TYR A 17 22.68 14.78 -31.26
C TYR A 17 21.31 14.49 -30.63
N THR A 18 20.64 15.52 -30.10
CA THR A 18 19.26 15.40 -29.59
C THR A 18 18.22 15.31 -30.71
N GLN A 19 18.45 15.94 -31.86
CA GLN A 19 17.51 15.82 -33.00
C GLN A 19 17.61 14.49 -33.75
N MET A 20 18.81 13.92 -33.91
CA MET A 20 18.98 12.75 -34.77
C MET A 20 18.41 11.44 -34.16
N ARG A 21 18.30 11.36 -32.82
CA ARG A 21 17.68 10.22 -32.14
C ARG A 21 16.14 10.26 -32.14
N ILE A 22 15.54 11.40 -32.45
CA ILE A 22 14.07 11.57 -32.52
C ILE A 22 13.50 11.05 -33.85
N ARG A 23 14.28 11.10 -34.94
CA ARG A 23 13.77 10.73 -36.29
C ARG A 23 13.65 9.23 -36.57
N ARG A 24 14.29 8.33 -35.81
CA ARG A 24 14.14 6.86 -36.02
C ARG A 24 12.91 6.24 -35.33
N LEU A 25 12.15 7.02 -34.55
CA LEU A 25 10.92 6.55 -33.90
C LEU A 25 9.64 7.03 -34.60
N SER A 26 9.75 7.81 -35.67
CA SER A 26 8.61 8.33 -36.43
C SER A 26 8.25 7.45 -37.63
N ARG A 27 8.27 6.12 -37.48
CA ARG A 27 7.46 5.30 -38.39
C ARG A 27 5.99 5.57 -38.00
N PRO A 28 5.14 6.04 -38.91
CA PRO A 28 3.72 6.26 -38.62
C PRO A 28 3.13 4.91 -38.25
N PHE A 29 2.86 4.73 -36.95
CA PHE A 29 2.10 3.58 -36.49
C PHE A 29 0.77 3.59 -37.25
N PRO A 30 0.38 2.47 -37.90
CA PRO A 30 -0.91 2.39 -38.57
C PRO A 30 -1.96 2.82 -37.57
N SER A 31 -2.83 3.75 -37.98
CA SER A 31 -3.86 4.35 -37.15
C SER A 31 -4.77 3.25 -36.60
N ARG A 32 -4.40 2.72 -35.42
CA ARG A 32 -5.15 1.68 -34.72
C ARG A 32 -6.55 2.23 -34.50
N LYS A 33 -7.51 1.76 -35.32
CA LYS A 33 -8.94 2.06 -35.19
C LYS A 33 -9.30 1.99 -33.71
N LYS A 34 -9.81 3.11 -33.21
CA LYS A 34 -10.14 3.39 -31.80
C LYS A 34 -11.27 2.45 -31.36
N ARG A 35 -11.00 1.15 -31.22
CA ARG A 35 -11.99 0.19 -30.73
C ARG A 35 -12.22 0.52 -29.25
N ARG A 36 -13.33 1.22 -28.98
CA ARG A 36 -13.87 1.42 -27.64
C ARG A 36 -14.31 0.06 -27.11
N LEU A 37 -13.38 -0.68 -26.54
CA LEU A 37 -13.64 -1.96 -25.92
C LEU A 37 -13.16 -1.90 -24.46
N PHE A 38 -13.72 -0.99 -23.69
CA PHE A 38 -13.69 -1.13 -22.24
C PHE A 38 -15.13 -1.36 -21.80
N ARG A 39 -15.47 -2.61 -21.51
CA ARG A 39 -16.64 -2.93 -20.70
C ARG A 39 -16.09 -3.13 -19.28
N PRO A 40 -16.05 -2.08 -18.44
CA PRO A 40 -15.55 -2.18 -17.06
C PRO A 40 -16.24 -3.33 -16.29
N TRP A 41 -17.48 -3.63 -16.67
CA TRP A 41 -18.28 -4.77 -16.20
C TRP A 41 -17.58 -6.13 -16.22
N ALA A 42 -16.67 -6.40 -17.18
CA ALA A 42 -16.02 -7.71 -17.27
C ALA A 42 -15.07 -8.01 -16.09
N LEU A 43 -14.58 -6.98 -15.39
CA LEU A 43 -13.75 -7.15 -14.19
C LEU A 43 -14.53 -6.99 -12.89
N VAL A 44 -15.62 -6.21 -12.93
CA VAL A 44 -16.49 -6.01 -11.76
C VAL A 44 -17.10 -7.33 -11.30
N VAL A 45 -17.46 -8.22 -12.23
CA VAL A 45 -18.07 -9.52 -11.91
C VAL A 45 -17.13 -10.43 -11.10
N PRO A 46 -15.91 -10.78 -11.56
CA PRO A 46 -15.01 -11.64 -10.79
C PRO A 46 -14.52 -10.97 -9.49
N ILE A 47 -14.32 -9.64 -9.49
CA ILE A 47 -13.99 -8.90 -8.26
C ILE A 47 -15.15 -8.98 -7.27
N GLY A 48 -16.38 -8.75 -7.72
CA GLY A 48 -17.57 -8.85 -6.88
C GLY A 48 -17.77 -10.26 -6.34
N ILE A 49 -17.58 -11.29 -7.17
CA ILE A 49 -17.65 -12.70 -6.75
C ILE A 49 -16.56 -12.98 -5.70
N LEU A 50 -15.32 -12.53 -5.89
CA LEU A 50 -14.26 -12.71 -4.89
C LEU A 50 -14.57 -11.98 -3.57
N VAL A 51 -15.05 -10.74 -3.66
CA VAL A 51 -15.39 -9.94 -2.48
C VAL A 51 -16.55 -10.54 -1.69
N VAL A 52 -17.50 -11.21 -2.35
CA VAL A 52 -18.65 -11.86 -1.69
C VAL A 52 -18.31 -13.28 -1.23
N CYS A 53 -17.66 -14.08 -2.07
CA CYS A 53 -17.41 -15.49 -1.79
C CYS A 53 -16.26 -15.72 -0.81
N LEU A 54 -15.21 -14.89 -0.80
CA LEU A 54 -14.07 -15.12 0.09
C LEU A 54 -14.43 -14.95 1.57
N PRO A 55 -15.15 -13.89 1.98
CA PRO A 55 -15.53 -13.74 3.38
C PRO A 55 -16.53 -14.81 3.84
N LEU A 56 -17.35 -15.35 2.94
CA LEU A 56 -18.24 -16.49 3.22
C LEU A 56 -17.49 -17.80 3.50
N LEU A 57 -16.21 -17.90 3.12
CA LEU A 57 -15.36 -19.06 3.46
C LEU A 57 -14.74 -18.96 4.85
N ARG A 58 -14.89 -17.81 5.53
CA ARG A 58 -14.33 -17.58 6.87
C ARG A 58 -14.87 -18.53 7.95
N PRO A 59 -16.20 -18.77 8.05
CA PRO A 59 -16.74 -19.69 9.07
C PRO A 59 -16.22 -21.13 8.93
N LEU A 60 -15.75 -21.50 7.73
CA LEU A 60 -15.18 -22.82 7.46
C LEU A 60 -13.71 -22.93 7.89
N HIS A 61 -12.99 -21.82 8.05
CA HIS A 61 -11.56 -21.85 8.34
C HIS A 61 -11.22 -21.78 9.83
N GLN A 62 -12.04 -21.12 10.65
CA GLN A 62 -11.69 -20.91 12.05
C GLN A 62 -12.93 -20.82 12.94
N THR A 63 -13.11 -21.82 13.82
CA THR A 63 -14.01 -21.72 14.99
C THR A 63 -13.52 -20.70 16.01
N PHE A 64 -12.24 -20.28 15.94
CA PHE A 64 -11.62 -19.32 16.84
C PHE A 64 -10.69 -18.38 16.07
N PRO A 65 -10.83 -17.05 16.20
CA PRO A 65 -9.93 -16.12 15.52
C PRO A 65 -8.49 -16.32 15.98
N ALA A 66 -7.54 -16.25 15.05
CA ALA A 66 -6.11 -16.32 15.36
C ALA A 66 -5.74 -15.28 16.43
N ASP A 67 -4.78 -15.60 17.31
CA ASP A 67 -4.36 -14.72 18.42
C ASP A 67 -4.01 -13.32 17.92
N ASP A 68 -3.34 -13.24 16.77
CA ASP A 68 -3.01 -11.99 16.11
C ASP A 68 -4.23 -11.14 15.73
N GLU A 69 -5.29 -11.77 15.24
CA GLU A 69 -6.52 -11.08 14.89
C GLU A 69 -7.26 -10.60 16.16
N ARG A 70 -7.29 -11.44 17.21
CA ARG A 70 -7.87 -11.09 18.51
C ARG A 70 -7.20 -9.85 19.10
N LEU A 71 -5.86 -9.79 19.07
CA LEU A 71 -5.10 -8.65 19.57
C LEU A 71 -5.41 -7.36 18.79
N ARG A 72 -5.58 -7.44 17.45
CA ARG A 72 -6.00 -6.28 16.65
C ARG A 72 -7.38 -5.79 17.06
N LEU A 73 -8.35 -6.70 17.18
CA LEU A 73 -9.71 -6.35 17.56
C LEU A 73 -9.76 -5.75 18.97
N ALA A 74 -9.02 -6.31 19.92
CA ALA A 74 -8.91 -5.76 21.27
C ALA A 74 -8.26 -4.37 21.27
N THR A 75 -7.27 -4.14 20.40
CA THR A 75 -6.66 -2.81 20.23
C THR A 75 -7.66 -1.82 19.63
N ILE A 76 -8.42 -2.22 18.61
CA ILE A 76 -9.49 -1.41 18.01
C ILE A 76 -10.53 -1.05 19.07
N GLN A 77 -10.99 -2.03 19.85
CA GLN A 77 -11.95 -1.83 20.95
C GLN A 77 -11.41 -0.81 21.96
N SER A 78 -10.15 -0.93 22.37
CA SER A 78 -9.56 0.01 23.34
C SER A 78 -9.44 1.44 22.80
N ILE A 79 -9.21 1.61 21.49
CA ILE A 79 -9.21 2.93 20.85
C ILE A 79 -10.62 3.53 20.89
N LEU A 80 -11.66 2.73 20.64
CA LEU A 80 -13.05 3.17 20.65
C LEU A 80 -13.54 3.52 22.06
N ASP A 81 -13.31 2.63 23.03
CA ASP A 81 -13.87 2.74 24.37
C ASP A 81 -13.06 3.68 25.28
N ARG A 82 -11.73 3.66 25.15
CA ARG A 82 -10.80 4.30 26.08
C ARG A 82 -9.88 5.33 25.44
N HIS A 83 -10.00 5.55 24.12
CA HIS A 83 -9.11 6.44 23.37
C HIS A 83 -7.62 6.13 23.60
N THR A 84 -7.28 4.85 23.78
CA THR A 84 -5.92 4.40 24.06
C THR A 84 -5.61 3.10 23.32
N PHE A 85 -4.33 2.91 23.00
CA PHE A 85 -3.84 1.65 22.43
C PHE A 85 -3.57 0.58 23.50
N ALA A 86 -3.61 0.95 24.79
CA ALA A 86 -3.39 0.01 25.88
C ALA A 86 -4.56 -0.98 25.96
N LEU A 87 -4.25 -2.27 25.96
CA LEU A 87 -5.23 -3.32 26.17
C LEU A 87 -5.75 -3.29 27.61
N PRO A 88 -6.99 -3.73 27.85
CA PRO A 88 -7.47 -3.87 29.22
C PRO A 88 -6.55 -4.82 29.98
N SER A 89 -6.11 -4.40 31.16
CA SER A 89 -5.49 -5.29 32.14
C SER A 89 -6.59 -6.14 32.78
N SER A 90 -7.40 -6.86 32.01
CA SER A 90 -8.36 -7.81 32.58
C SER A 90 -7.57 -9.02 33.07
N THR A 91 -7.50 -9.08 34.40
CA THR A 91 -7.41 -10.23 35.31
C THR A 91 -6.55 -11.41 34.87
N HIS A 92 -5.67 -11.86 35.76
CA HIS A 92 -4.80 -13.04 35.70
C HIS A 92 -5.40 -14.36 35.12
N ASP A 93 -6.70 -14.41 34.85
CA ASP A 93 -7.48 -15.54 34.34
C ASP A 93 -7.87 -15.42 32.84
N ASP A 94 -7.52 -14.32 32.16
CA ASP A 94 -7.90 -14.12 30.75
C ASP A 94 -6.98 -14.94 29.82
N PRO A 95 -7.53 -15.80 28.92
CA PRO A 95 -6.77 -16.71 28.05
C PRO A 95 -5.94 -16.03 26.94
N LEU A 96 -5.72 -14.71 27.02
CA LEU A 96 -4.86 -13.95 26.11
C LEU A 96 -3.38 -14.04 26.53
N GLN A 97 -2.88 -15.23 26.90
CA GLN A 97 -1.44 -15.48 26.97
C GLN A 97 -0.87 -15.63 25.55
N SER A 98 -1.01 -14.59 24.73
CA SER A 98 -0.37 -14.55 23.44
C SER A 98 1.10 -14.14 23.62
N PRO A 99 2.06 -14.80 22.96
CA PRO A 99 3.46 -14.40 22.99
C PRO A 99 3.70 -12.99 22.41
N ASN A 100 2.71 -12.42 21.72
CA ASN A 100 2.79 -11.13 21.03
C ASN A 100 2.27 -9.96 21.89
N LEU A 101 2.40 -10.07 23.21
CA LEU A 101 2.08 -9.00 24.18
C LEU A 101 3.35 -8.38 24.74
N ILE A 102 3.33 -7.06 24.88
CA ILE A 102 4.43 -6.27 25.44
C ILE A 102 3.92 -5.45 26.62
N HIS A 103 4.67 -5.48 27.71
CA HIS A 103 4.38 -4.75 28.94
C HIS A 103 5.23 -3.48 28.98
N ILE A 104 4.59 -2.31 29.01
CA ILE A 104 5.27 -1.02 29.04
C ILE A 104 4.60 -0.15 30.12
N HIS A 105 5.34 0.18 31.18
CA HIS A 105 4.85 1.03 32.29
C HIS A 105 3.52 0.54 32.91
N HIS A 106 3.43 -0.75 33.25
CA HIS A 106 2.23 -1.41 33.81
C HIS A 106 1.00 -1.48 32.88
N LYS A 107 1.16 -1.11 31.61
CA LYS A 107 0.12 -1.27 30.58
C LYS A 107 0.53 -2.37 29.62
N VAL A 108 -0.47 -3.12 29.14
CA VAL A 108 -0.29 -4.18 28.15
C VAL A 108 -0.58 -3.62 26.78
N TYR A 109 0.28 -3.87 25.81
CA TYR A 109 0.10 -3.49 24.41
C TYR A 109 0.29 -4.72 23.51
N SER A 110 -0.26 -4.67 22.30
CA SER A 110 0.07 -5.64 21.26
C SER A 110 1.44 -5.30 20.66
N ASP A 111 2.24 -6.33 20.39
CA ASP A 111 3.51 -6.21 19.66
C ASP A 111 3.32 -5.84 18.17
N GLN A 112 2.08 -5.90 17.69
CA GLN A 112 1.78 -5.62 16.30
C GLN A 112 1.81 -4.12 15.97
N PRO A 113 2.10 -3.74 14.71
CA PRO A 113 2.03 -2.36 14.26
C PRO A 113 0.65 -1.74 14.51
N PRO A 114 0.55 -0.64 15.28
CA PRO A 114 -0.74 -0.07 15.70
C PRO A 114 -1.46 0.66 14.55
N MET A 115 -0.78 0.88 13.41
CA MET A 115 -1.31 1.66 12.29
C MET A 115 -2.58 1.04 11.70
N LEU A 116 -2.62 -0.29 11.53
CA LEU A 116 -3.82 -0.95 11.00
C LEU A 116 -5.01 -0.76 11.95
N SER A 117 -4.81 -1.03 13.24
CA SER A 117 -5.86 -0.86 14.26
C SER A 117 -6.34 0.59 14.35
N ALA A 118 -5.43 1.57 14.24
CA ALA A 118 -5.78 2.99 14.22
C ALA A 118 -6.63 3.37 13.00
N ILE A 119 -6.30 2.86 11.82
CA ILE A 119 -7.07 3.10 10.59
C ILE A 119 -8.45 2.44 10.70
N LEU A 120 -8.53 1.23 11.26
CA LEU A 120 -9.77 0.46 11.38
C LEU A 120 -10.70 0.92 12.50
N ALA A 121 -10.18 1.64 13.49
CA ALA A 121 -11.02 2.29 14.49
C ALA A 121 -12.06 3.25 13.86
N GLY A 122 -11.72 3.93 12.75
CA GLY A 122 -12.67 4.79 12.03
C GLY A 122 -13.88 4.02 11.46
N PRO A 123 -13.68 3.04 10.57
CA PRO A 123 -14.75 2.17 10.10
C PRO A 123 -15.50 1.44 11.21
N ALA A 124 -14.81 0.94 12.25
CA ALA A 124 -15.44 0.28 13.39
C ALA A 124 -16.38 1.22 14.15
N TRP A 125 -15.98 2.48 14.35
CA TRP A 125 -16.84 3.50 14.94
C TRP A 125 -18.11 3.75 14.12
N ILE A 126 -17.99 3.82 12.78
CA ILE A 126 -19.14 3.98 11.88
C ILE A 126 -20.08 2.78 12.00
N ILE A 127 -19.54 1.56 12.03
CA ILE A 127 -20.31 0.32 12.20
C ILE A 127 -21.05 0.33 13.55
N GLY A 128 -20.38 0.77 14.63
CA GLY A 128 -20.99 0.99 15.94
C GLY A 128 -22.17 1.95 15.90
N LYS A 129 -22.08 3.03 15.11
CA LYS A 129 -23.22 3.96 14.90
C LYS A 129 -24.38 3.35 14.13
N LEU A 130 -24.17 2.27 13.38
CA LEU A 130 -25.22 1.53 12.68
C LEU A 130 -25.90 0.48 13.57
N GLY A 131 -25.45 0.31 14.82
CA GLY A 131 -26.05 -0.58 15.81
C GLY A 131 -25.34 -1.92 15.99
N TRP A 132 -24.23 -2.17 15.28
CA TRP A 132 -23.41 -3.37 15.47
C TRP A 132 -22.18 -3.06 16.31
N ASP A 133 -22.02 -3.74 17.43
CA ASP A 133 -20.92 -3.53 18.36
C ASP A 133 -19.97 -4.75 18.39
N LEU A 134 -18.68 -4.53 18.65
CA LEU A 134 -17.70 -5.61 18.79
C LEU A 134 -18.03 -6.55 19.96
N THR A 135 -18.76 -6.07 20.98
CA THR A 135 -19.13 -6.88 22.14
C THR A 135 -20.35 -7.76 21.84
N ASN A 136 -21.36 -7.21 21.16
CA ASN A 136 -22.62 -7.92 20.90
C ASN A 136 -22.59 -8.74 19.60
N ASP A 137 -21.94 -8.21 18.56
CA ASP A 137 -21.92 -8.77 17.20
C ASP A 137 -20.47 -8.94 16.67
N PRO A 138 -19.56 -9.60 17.42
CA PRO A 138 -18.15 -9.68 17.06
C PRO A 138 -17.92 -10.27 15.67
N GLU A 139 -18.73 -11.24 15.26
CA GLU A 139 -18.62 -11.90 13.95
C GLU A 139 -18.90 -10.94 12.79
N VAL A 140 -20.01 -10.19 12.87
CA VAL A 140 -20.44 -9.25 11.83
C VAL A 140 -19.46 -8.10 11.72
N VAL A 141 -19.05 -7.52 12.85
CA VAL A 141 -18.12 -6.40 12.82
C VAL A 141 -16.76 -6.84 12.30
N THR A 142 -16.23 -7.98 12.76
CA THR A 142 -14.95 -8.49 12.27
C THR A 142 -15.02 -8.82 10.78
N TYR A 143 -16.13 -9.39 10.31
CA TYR A 143 -16.36 -9.62 8.88
C TYR A 143 -16.27 -8.33 8.06
N LEU A 144 -16.99 -7.28 8.48
CA LEU A 144 -17.01 -5.99 7.79
C LEU A 144 -15.63 -5.33 7.79
N LEU A 145 -14.93 -5.39 8.93
CA LEU A 145 -13.56 -4.88 9.04
C LEU A 145 -12.60 -5.65 8.14
N THR A 146 -12.64 -6.98 8.11
CA THR A 146 -11.80 -7.77 7.19
C THR A 146 -12.09 -7.45 5.73
N MET A 147 -13.37 -7.33 5.36
CA MET A 147 -13.78 -6.98 3.99
C MET A 147 -13.20 -5.62 3.56
N LEU A 148 -13.31 -4.61 4.42
CA LEU A 148 -12.83 -3.26 4.14
C LEU A 148 -11.29 -3.16 4.19
N ALA A 149 -10.67 -3.78 5.18
CA ALA A 149 -9.25 -3.67 5.47
C ALA A 149 -8.38 -4.51 4.54
N VAL A 150 -8.87 -5.68 4.12
CA VAL A 150 -8.04 -6.69 3.48
C VAL A 150 -8.59 -7.08 2.11
N THR A 151 -9.85 -7.52 2.06
CA THR A 151 -10.44 -8.06 0.82
C THR A 151 -10.52 -7.00 -0.28
N LEU A 152 -10.93 -5.77 0.06
CA LEU A 152 -11.04 -4.67 -0.90
C LEU A 152 -9.65 -4.24 -1.43
N PRO A 153 -8.62 -4.00 -0.58
CA PRO A 153 -7.27 -3.73 -1.08
C PRO A 153 -6.70 -4.84 -1.97
N VAL A 154 -6.87 -6.11 -1.62
CA VAL A 154 -6.39 -7.24 -2.44
C VAL A 154 -7.10 -7.28 -3.80
N ALA A 155 -8.41 -7.06 -3.83
CA ALA A 155 -9.15 -6.95 -5.09
C ALA A 155 -8.68 -5.76 -5.94
N GLY A 156 -8.42 -4.62 -5.29
CA GLY A 156 -7.83 -3.44 -5.93
C GLY A 156 -6.44 -3.72 -6.52
N ALA A 157 -5.59 -4.46 -5.82
CA ALA A 157 -4.29 -4.90 -6.31
C ALA A 157 -4.43 -5.76 -7.57
N GLY A 158 -5.42 -6.64 -7.62
CA GLY A 158 -5.76 -7.41 -8.82
C GLY A 158 -6.11 -6.56 -10.04
N ASP A 159 -6.95 -5.53 -9.87
CA ASP A 159 -7.27 -4.57 -10.93
C ASP A 159 -6.02 -3.80 -11.39
N LEU A 160 -5.16 -3.39 -10.45
CA LEU A 160 -3.90 -2.72 -10.76
C LEU A 160 -2.96 -3.61 -11.58
N ILE A 161 -2.78 -4.88 -11.21
CA ILE A 161 -1.97 -5.85 -11.97
C ILE A 161 -2.54 -6.03 -13.37
N TYR A 162 -3.86 -6.21 -13.49
CA TYR A 162 -4.53 -6.31 -14.79
C TYR A 162 -4.26 -5.08 -15.68
N ARG A 163 -4.31 -3.87 -15.09
CA ARG A 163 -4.03 -2.62 -15.79
C ARG A 163 -2.56 -2.50 -16.18
N MET A 164 -1.63 -2.91 -15.33
CA MET A 164 -0.19 -2.95 -15.61
C MET A 164 0.13 -3.94 -16.75
N GLY A 165 -0.63 -5.04 -16.88
CA GLY A 165 -0.53 -5.96 -18.01
C GLY A 165 -0.71 -5.31 -19.40
N ARG A 166 -1.24 -4.08 -19.46
CA ARG A 166 -1.28 -3.28 -20.70
C ARG A 166 0.09 -2.91 -21.24
N LEU A 167 1.09 -2.76 -20.38
CA LEU A 167 2.44 -2.31 -20.76
C LEU A 167 3.18 -3.36 -21.58
N PHE A 168 2.88 -4.63 -21.32
CA PHE A 168 3.40 -5.76 -22.07
C PHE A 168 2.63 -6.04 -23.36
N GLU A 169 1.72 -5.16 -23.76
CA GLU A 169 0.80 -5.32 -24.90
C GLU A 169 0.00 -6.63 -24.91
N LEU A 170 -0.12 -7.32 -23.76
CA LEU A 170 -0.80 -8.61 -23.66
C LEU A 170 -2.26 -8.50 -24.12
N SER A 171 -2.80 -9.57 -24.69
CA SER A 171 -4.24 -9.65 -24.98
C SER A 171 -5.04 -9.64 -23.66
N ARG A 172 -6.35 -9.33 -23.73
CA ARG A 172 -7.23 -9.29 -22.55
C ARG A 172 -7.25 -10.57 -21.72
N PRO A 173 -7.45 -11.77 -22.31
CA PRO A 173 -7.45 -13.00 -21.51
C PRO A 173 -6.11 -13.21 -20.83
N TRP A 174 -5.00 -12.91 -21.51
CA TRP A 174 -3.66 -13.02 -20.92
C TRP A 174 -3.43 -12.05 -19.74
N ARG A 175 -3.99 -10.83 -19.79
CA ARG A 175 -3.94 -9.90 -18.63
C ARG A 175 -4.77 -10.40 -17.46
N CYS A 176 -5.95 -10.94 -17.74
CA CYS A 176 -6.82 -11.52 -16.72
C CYS A 176 -6.16 -12.74 -16.08
N LEU A 177 -5.58 -13.63 -16.89
CA LEU A 177 -4.84 -14.79 -16.43
C LEU A 177 -3.63 -14.37 -15.59
N LEU A 178 -2.84 -13.39 -16.05
CA LEU A 178 -1.72 -12.86 -15.27
C LEU A 178 -2.17 -12.33 -13.91
N ALA A 179 -3.22 -11.50 -13.86
CA ALA A 179 -3.74 -10.97 -12.60
C ALA A 179 -4.26 -12.08 -11.68
N ALA A 180 -5.02 -13.03 -12.22
CA ALA A 180 -5.52 -14.18 -11.48
C ALA A 180 -4.36 -15.02 -10.93
N THR A 181 -3.41 -15.42 -11.77
CA THR A 181 -2.22 -16.19 -11.38
C THR A 181 -1.42 -15.47 -10.30
N VAL A 182 -1.17 -14.16 -10.42
CA VAL A 182 -0.42 -13.42 -9.39
C VAL A 182 -1.17 -13.43 -8.05
N ILE A 183 -2.48 -13.18 -8.03
CA ILE A 183 -3.25 -13.17 -6.78
C ILE A 183 -3.34 -14.56 -6.16
N THR A 184 -3.58 -15.60 -6.98
CA THR A 184 -3.74 -16.97 -6.47
C THR A 184 -2.41 -17.59 -6.05
N CYS A 185 -1.34 -17.39 -6.82
CA CYS A 185 -0.04 -18.00 -6.55
C CYS A 185 0.80 -17.26 -5.52
N SER A 186 0.54 -15.97 -5.26
CA SER A 186 1.23 -15.21 -4.21
C SER A 186 0.73 -15.52 -2.79
N GLY A 187 -0.39 -16.25 -2.66
CA GLY A 187 -1.04 -16.47 -1.38
C GLY A 187 -1.87 -15.26 -0.87
N LEU A 188 -1.94 -14.16 -1.63
CA LEU A 188 -2.78 -13.00 -1.27
C LEU A 188 -4.24 -13.38 -1.04
N LEU A 189 -4.72 -14.38 -1.79
CA LEU A 189 -6.07 -14.91 -1.62
C LEU A 189 -6.29 -15.54 -0.25
N SER A 190 -5.33 -16.32 0.26
CA SER A 190 -5.40 -16.96 1.57
C SER A 190 -5.35 -15.93 2.71
N TYR A 191 -4.61 -14.85 2.52
CA TYR A 191 -4.59 -13.73 3.45
C TYR A 191 -5.82 -12.83 3.34
N ALA A 192 -6.61 -12.89 2.27
CA ALA A 192 -7.74 -11.98 2.07
C ALA A 192 -8.96 -12.23 2.98
N VAL A 193 -8.97 -13.36 3.72
CA VAL A 193 -10.10 -13.79 4.58
C VAL A 193 -9.87 -13.60 6.08
N VAL A 194 -8.64 -13.23 6.48
CA VAL A 194 -8.27 -13.00 7.88
C VAL A 194 -7.86 -11.54 8.04
N LEU A 195 -8.21 -10.91 9.17
CA LEU A 195 -7.78 -9.54 9.45
C LEU A 195 -6.27 -9.48 9.72
N ASN A 196 -5.49 -9.25 8.67
CA ASN A 196 -4.03 -9.15 8.72
C ASN A 196 -3.51 -7.88 8.04
N ALA A 197 -2.31 -7.45 8.43
CA ALA A 197 -1.69 -6.24 7.90
C ALA A 197 -0.88 -6.49 6.61
N GLN A 198 -0.43 -7.73 6.39
CA GLN A 198 0.43 -8.10 5.28
C GLN A 198 -0.28 -7.92 3.93
N ALA A 199 -1.54 -8.33 3.81
CA ALA A 199 -2.29 -8.23 2.56
C ALA A 199 -2.56 -6.76 2.12
N PRO A 200 -3.08 -5.85 2.97
CA PRO A 200 -3.20 -4.45 2.56
C PRO A 200 -1.85 -3.77 2.34
N ALA A 201 -0.81 -4.13 3.09
CA ALA A 201 0.55 -3.65 2.83
C ALA A 201 1.02 -4.04 1.40
N ALA A 202 0.91 -5.32 1.04
CA ALA A 202 1.25 -5.78 -0.30
C ALA A 202 0.43 -5.09 -1.40
N ALA A 203 -0.87 -4.86 -1.17
CA ALA A 203 -1.72 -4.12 -2.10
C ALA A 203 -1.25 -2.67 -2.29
N LEU A 204 -0.82 -1.99 -1.22
CA LEU A 204 -0.27 -0.64 -1.28
C LEU A 204 1.09 -0.58 -1.97
N LEU A 205 1.95 -1.60 -1.83
CA LEU A 205 3.18 -1.71 -2.62
C LEU A 205 2.90 -1.85 -4.11
N ILE A 206 1.93 -2.69 -4.48
CA ILE A 206 1.48 -2.83 -5.87
C ILE A 206 0.91 -1.51 -6.38
N ALA A 207 0.14 -0.78 -5.57
CA ALA A 207 -0.35 0.55 -5.90
C ALA A 207 0.79 1.56 -6.11
N SER A 208 1.82 1.55 -5.25
CA SER A 208 3.00 2.40 -5.39
C SER A 208 3.73 2.10 -6.70
N ALA A 209 4.02 0.82 -6.98
CA ALA A 209 4.66 0.39 -8.23
C ALA A 209 3.82 0.75 -9.46
N ALA A 210 2.50 0.57 -9.41
CA ALA A 210 1.57 0.94 -10.48
C ALA A 210 1.60 2.45 -10.76
N CYS A 211 1.69 3.30 -9.72
CA CYS A 211 1.83 4.74 -9.86
C CYS A 211 3.13 5.11 -10.59
N LEU A 212 4.27 4.53 -10.18
CA LEU A 212 5.58 4.75 -10.82
C LEU A 212 5.58 4.34 -12.30
N VAL A 213 4.98 3.19 -12.57
CA VAL A 213 4.83 2.69 -13.93
C VAL A 213 3.89 3.57 -14.77
N HIS A 214 2.84 4.14 -14.17
CA HIS A 214 1.96 5.11 -14.85
C HIS A 214 2.70 6.40 -15.22
N ILE A 215 3.64 6.84 -14.37
CA ILE A 215 4.47 8.02 -14.62
C ILE A 215 5.38 7.81 -15.83
N GLU A 216 6.02 6.65 -15.95
CA GLU A 216 6.87 6.29 -17.11
C GLU A 216 6.05 6.18 -18.42
N ALA A 217 4.80 5.72 -18.34
CA ALA A 217 3.93 5.61 -19.50
C ALA A 217 3.29 6.95 -19.93
N GLY A 218 3.26 7.94 -19.04
CA GLY A 218 2.55 9.21 -19.23
C GLY A 218 3.36 10.27 -19.98
N LYS A 219 2.71 11.03 -20.87
CA LYS A 219 3.34 12.17 -21.59
C LYS A 219 3.11 13.54 -20.94
N LYS A 220 2.29 13.63 -19.88
CA LYS A 220 1.82 14.91 -19.33
C LYS A 220 2.49 15.25 -17.99
N PRO A 221 3.38 16.26 -17.91
CA PRO A 221 4.19 16.52 -16.72
C PRO A 221 3.38 16.95 -15.49
N ARG A 222 2.31 17.74 -15.66
CA ARG A 222 1.52 18.26 -14.51
C ARG A 222 0.86 17.16 -13.67
N ARG A 223 0.47 16.04 -14.29
CA ARG A 223 -0.15 14.94 -13.55
C ARG A 223 0.87 14.05 -12.85
N MET A 224 2.15 14.11 -13.23
CA MET A 224 3.20 13.27 -12.65
C MET A 224 3.41 13.56 -11.16
N VAL A 225 3.33 14.82 -10.74
CA VAL A 225 3.55 15.23 -9.35
C VAL A 225 2.62 14.48 -8.39
N GLY A 226 1.31 14.49 -8.67
CA GLY A 226 0.32 13.79 -7.84
C GLY A 226 0.55 12.28 -7.76
N TRP A 227 0.91 11.65 -8.88
CA TRP A 227 1.22 10.22 -8.91
C TRP A 227 2.51 9.87 -8.15
N ILE A 228 3.54 10.73 -8.19
CA ILE A 228 4.79 10.49 -7.46
C ILE A 228 4.55 10.60 -5.95
N MET A 229 3.81 11.63 -5.52
CA MET A 229 3.45 11.78 -4.11
C MET A 229 2.57 10.62 -3.64
N LEU A 230 1.58 10.20 -4.44
CA LEU A 230 0.74 9.05 -4.13
C LEU A 230 1.55 7.76 -4.05
N ALA A 231 2.55 7.57 -4.91
CA ALA A 231 3.44 6.42 -4.85
C ALA A 231 4.23 6.40 -3.52
N GLY A 232 4.75 7.55 -3.10
CA GLY A 232 5.46 7.71 -1.82
C GLY A 232 4.55 7.45 -0.61
N PHE A 233 3.33 8.00 -0.65
CA PHE A 233 2.32 7.77 0.38
C PHE A 233 1.98 6.28 0.51
N CYS A 234 1.71 5.59 -0.60
CA CYS A 234 1.37 4.17 -0.59
C CYS A 234 2.55 3.31 -0.10
N ALA A 235 3.78 3.62 -0.52
CA ALA A 235 4.97 2.90 -0.08
C ALA A 235 5.21 3.07 1.43
N ALA A 236 5.10 4.29 1.95
CA ALA A 236 5.24 4.55 3.38
C ALA A 236 4.10 3.93 4.19
N MET A 237 2.86 3.98 3.70
CA MET A 237 1.71 3.35 4.36
C MET A 237 1.88 1.84 4.43
N SER A 238 2.38 1.22 3.36
CA SER A 238 2.71 -0.21 3.41
C SER A 238 3.74 -0.52 4.48
N ALA A 239 4.82 0.25 4.60
CA ALA A 239 5.86 0.04 5.61
C ALA A 239 5.35 0.31 7.05
N ALA A 240 4.39 1.21 7.21
CA ALA A 240 3.76 1.51 8.49
C ALA A 240 2.76 0.42 8.94
N LEU A 241 2.12 -0.27 7.99
CA LEU A 241 1.25 -1.42 8.25
C LEU A 241 2.06 -2.68 8.55
N ASP A 242 3.10 -2.93 7.76
CA ASP A 242 4.00 -4.07 7.91
C ASP A 242 5.46 -3.60 7.74
N PRO A 243 6.27 -3.58 8.82
CA PRO A 243 7.66 -3.17 8.76
C PRO A 243 8.49 -3.95 7.73
N ILE A 244 8.17 -5.22 7.45
CA ILE A 244 8.89 -6.04 6.46
C ILE A 244 8.74 -5.44 5.06
N ALA A 245 7.64 -4.74 4.78
CA ALA A 245 7.43 -4.09 3.50
C ALA A 245 8.47 -2.98 3.19
N ILE A 246 9.22 -2.49 4.18
CA ILE A 246 10.27 -1.49 3.97
C ILE A 246 11.35 -1.99 2.99
N PHE A 247 11.63 -3.30 2.98
CA PHE A 247 12.63 -3.91 2.10
C PHE A 247 12.22 -3.82 0.62
N ILE A 248 10.92 -3.76 0.33
CA ILE A 248 10.40 -3.60 -1.03
C ILE A 248 10.14 -2.12 -1.33
N ALA A 249 9.65 -1.34 -0.35
CA ALA A 249 9.37 0.08 -0.50
C ALA A 249 10.63 0.92 -0.75
N ALA A 250 11.73 0.65 -0.02
CA ALA A 250 12.96 1.46 -0.13
C ALA A 250 13.60 1.41 -1.54
N PRO A 251 13.73 0.25 -2.20
CA PRO A 251 14.18 0.18 -3.59
C PRO A 251 13.34 0.97 -4.59
N LEU A 252 12.07 1.28 -4.32
CA LEU A 252 11.24 2.09 -5.24
C LEU A 252 11.78 3.52 -5.40
N VAL A 253 12.46 4.06 -4.38
CA VAL A 253 13.17 5.35 -4.49
C VAL A 253 14.36 5.21 -5.45
N LEU A 254 15.07 4.08 -5.39
CA LEU A 254 16.16 3.78 -6.32
C LEU A 254 15.65 3.63 -7.76
N VAL A 255 14.47 3.04 -7.96
CA VAL A 255 13.82 2.97 -9.29
C VAL A 255 13.67 4.38 -9.86
N LEU A 256 13.22 5.37 -9.06
CA LEU A 256 13.14 6.77 -9.49
C LEU A 256 14.51 7.36 -9.87
N ALA A 257 15.57 7.04 -9.12
CA ALA A 257 16.94 7.47 -9.42
C ALA A 257 17.49 6.87 -10.74
N LEU A 258 17.03 5.67 -11.10
CA LEU A 258 17.43 4.94 -12.30
C LEU A 258 16.60 5.26 -13.55
N THR A 259 15.51 6.03 -13.41
CA THR A 259 14.69 6.46 -14.55
C THR A 259 15.50 7.27 -15.57
N ARG A 260 15.08 7.24 -16.84
CA ARG A 260 15.79 7.91 -17.96
C ARG A 260 15.62 9.43 -17.97
N PHE A 261 15.05 10.03 -16.92
CA PHE A 261 14.81 11.46 -16.84
C PHE A 261 16.11 12.28 -16.72
N SER A 262 16.01 13.59 -16.93
CA SER A 262 17.12 14.51 -16.65
C SER A 262 17.45 14.51 -15.15
N TYR A 263 18.71 14.74 -14.79
CA TYR A 263 19.17 14.70 -13.40
C TYR A 263 18.29 15.54 -12.44
N ARG A 264 17.92 16.77 -12.85
CA ARG A 264 17.04 17.65 -12.07
C ARG A 264 15.67 17.03 -11.81
N PHE A 265 15.09 16.35 -12.80
CA PHE A 265 13.79 15.72 -12.66
C PHE A 265 13.85 14.45 -11.79
N ARG A 266 14.95 13.70 -11.82
CA ARG A 266 15.17 12.56 -10.92
C ARG A 266 15.19 12.99 -9.47
N VAL A 267 16.01 14.00 -9.15
CA VAL A 267 16.10 14.56 -7.81
C VAL A 267 14.75 15.11 -7.36
N GLY A 268 14.07 15.86 -8.23
CA GLY A 268 12.72 16.36 -7.94
C GLY A 268 11.70 15.24 -7.68
N SER A 269 11.77 14.14 -8.43
CA SER A 269 10.88 12.99 -8.24
C SER A 269 11.16 12.27 -6.91
N MET A 270 12.42 12.11 -6.52
CA MET A 270 12.79 11.55 -5.22
C MET A 270 12.29 12.42 -4.07
N ILE A 271 12.47 13.75 -4.17
CA ILE A 271 11.96 14.70 -3.16
C ILE A 271 10.42 14.63 -3.07
N LEU A 272 9.72 14.62 -4.20
CA LEU A 272 8.26 14.53 -4.23
C LEU A 272 7.76 13.19 -3.67
N PHE A 273 8.48 12.09 -3.91
CA PHE A 273 8.15 10.79 -3.35
C PHE A 273 8.29 10.82 -1.83
N LEU A 274 9.41 11.34 -1.32
CA LEU A 274 9.64 11.51 0.12
C LEU A 274 8.62 12.47 0.75
N ALA A 275 8.24 13.54 0.05
CA ALA A 275 7.20 14.45 0.49
C ALA A 275 5.82 13.76 0.59
N GLY A 276 5.52 12.82 -0.31
CA GLY A 276 4.33 11.98 -0.24
C GLY A 276 4.36 10.95 0.89
N ALA A 277 5.55 10.43 1.23
CA ALA A 277 5.76 9.51 2.35
C ALA A 277 5.65 10.20 3.72
N PHE A 278 6.03 11.48 3.79
CA PHE A 278 6.18 12.24 5.02
C PHE A 278 4.95 12.25 5.95
N PRO A 279 3.69 12.45 5.47
CA PRO A 279 2.51 12.43 6.34
C PRO A 279 2.33 11.10 7.07
N VAL A 280 2.63 9.99 6.40
CA VAL A 280 2.50 8.65 6.99
C VAL A 280 3.56 8.42 8.06
N VAL A 281 4.80 8.81 7.77
CA VAL A 281 5.91 8.68 8.73
C VAL A 281 5.64 9.49 9.99
N ILE A 282 5.12 10.71 9.86
CA ILE A 282 4.71 11.53 11.01
C ILE A 282 3.59 10.84 11.79
N ALA A 283 2.53 10.36 11.10
CA ALA A 283 1.41 9.71 11.76
C ALA A 283 1.86 8.46 12.53
N HIS A 284 2.71 7.62 11.91
CA HIS A 284 3.27 6.44 12.55
C HIS A 284 4.14 6.81 13.76
N GLY A 285 5.02 7.80 13.63
CA GLY A 285 5.84 8.30 14.73
C GLY A 285 5.01 8.89 15.88
N ALA A 286 3.92 9.60 15.58
CA ALA A 286 3.01 10.17 16.57
C ALA A 286 2.28 9.06 17.35
N ILE A 287 1.81 8.03 16.67
CA ILE A 287 1.18 6.86 17.30
C ILE A 287 2.20 6.13 18.18
N ASN A 288 3.40 5.84 17.68
CA ASN A 288 4.44 5.16 18.48
C ASN A 288 4.84 5.98 19.71
N ARG A 289 4.99 7.30 19.56
CA ARG A 289 5.29 8.19 20.70
C ARG A 289 4.19 8.19 21.74
N SER A 290 2.92 8.05 21.34
CA SER A 290 1.80 7.96 22.28
C SER A 290 1.82 6.67 23.11
N ILE A 291 2.39 5.59 22.57
CA ILE A 291 2.49 4.27 23.21
C ILE A 291 3.75 4.19 24.07
N THR A 292 4.93 4.39 23.48
CA THR A 292 6.22 4.11 24.12
C THR A 292 6.86 5.34 24.76
N ARG A 293 6.32 6.55 24.54
CA ARG A 293 6.99 7.84 24.81
C ARG A 293 8.33 8.03 24.09
N SER A 294 8.67 7.14 23.15
CA SER A 294 9.88 7.17 22.35
C SER A 294 9.55 7.07 20.85
N PHE A 295 10.52 7.33 19.98
CA PHE A 295 10.38 7.07 18.54
C PHE A 295 10.72 5.63 18.14
N ILE A 296 11.21 4.84 19.09
CA ILE A 296 11.59 3.45 18.85
C ILE A 296 10.29 2.61 18.82
N PRO A 297 10.15 1.69 17.84
CA PRO A 297 8.99 0.79 17.75
C PRO A 297 8.78 0.02 19.05
N ALA A 298 7.52 -0.21 19.42
CA ALA A 298 7.16 -0.92 20.64
C ALA A 298 7.76 -2.33 20.70
N SER A 299 7.90 -2.98 19.54
CA SER A 299 8.48 -4.31 19.39
C SER A 299 9.96 -4.44 19.73
N VAL A 300 10.66 -3.35 20.02
CA VAL A 300 12.07 -3.37 20.43
C VAL A 300 12.21 -3.27 21.96
N HIS A 301 11.13 -2.93 22.67
CA HIS A 301 11.12 -2.77 24.12
C HIS A 301 10.61 -4.05 24.78
N HIS A 302 11.50 -5.03 25.02
CA HIS A 302 11.11 -6.29 25.65
C HIS A 302 11.16 -6.29 27.19
N ASP A 303 11.88 -5.38 27.86
CA ASP A 303 12.19 -5.52 29.31
C ASP A 303 12.27 -4.20 30.12
N TRP A 304 11.28 -3.30 30.05
CA TRP A 304 11.32 -2.00 30.76
C TRP A 304 10.23 -1.82 31.83
#